data_AF-A0A1F9AKA6-F1
#
_entry.id   AF-A0A1F9AKA6-F1
#
_cell.length_a   1.000
_cell.length_b   1.000
_cell.length_c   1.000
_cell.angle_alpha   90.00
_cell.angle_beta   90.00
_cell.angle_gamma   90.00
#
_symmetry.space_group_name_H-M   'P 1'
#
loop_
_entity.id
_entity.type
_entity.pdbx_description
1 polymer ?
#
loop_
_entity_poly.entity_id
_entity_poly.type
_entity_poly.pdbx_seq_one_letter_code
_entity_poly.pdbx_strand_id
1 'polypeptide(L)'
;MPEKSYAFRLRYTLSPRDTVNCFESSLKLPTTESDYEVKLKANSDKTIEASGSLVLHGAGWATPEEAEHFGHFYADVLARTCARLKLGVDFGDRAAKGGWLAKEVSDDFSQRTGRLMLTDVHGLMIYERTNPPVLHSSEPVSLVQGINLDRFLSVYDSALGRPREISKEERTALLLFNASFFPNSPDGRFMLLMMGIEALMKKQEQPDKIKAIIRGFISAVDENPDLGTTERNDLKSILGNLLKESFRQAGRRLVEKKLGARKYKEMSAREFFEYCYDLRSKLVHGKVPLPSRDEVSVAAVKLEAMLSDLLSTDLLDVGPQP
;
A
#
# COMPACT_ATOMS: atom_id res chain seq x y z
N MET A 1 39.46 -0.80 -2.98
CA MET A 1 38.00 -1.02 -3.07
C MET A 1 37.34 0.08 -2.27
N PRO A 2 36.27 0.74 -2.74
CA PRO A 2 35.56 1.72 -1.92
C PRO A 2 35.12 1.02 -0.62
N GLU A 3 35.40 1.65 0.51
CA GLU A 3 34.98 1.16 1.82
C GLU A 3 33.45 1.17 1.82
N LYS A 4 32.81 0.01 2.08
CA LYS A 4 31.34 -0.15 2.09
C LYS A 4 30.73 0.65 3.24
N SER A 5 30.59 1.96 3.05
CA SER A 5 30.26 2.92 4.10
C SER A 5 28.80 3.33 4.13
N TYR A 6 27.96 2.99 3.15
CA TYR A 6 26.57 3.46 3.10
C TYR A 6 25.56 2.47 3.68
N ALA A 7 24.51 3.03 4.26
CA ALA A 7 23.40 2.34 4.89
C ALA A 7 22.07 3.03 4.55
N PHE A 8 20.97 2.28 4.69
CA PHE A 8 19.62 2.83 4.65
C PHE A 8 18.85 2.53 5.93
N ARG A 9 17.90 3.40 6.23
CA ARG A 9 16.93 3.24 7.32
C ARG A 9 15.55 3.58 6.78
N LEU A 10 14.63 2.64 6.86
CA LEU A 10 13.21 2.84 6.60
C LEU A 10 12.44 2.72 7.91
N ARG A 11 11.99 3.85 8.46
CA ARG A 11 11.10 3.86 9.63
C ARG A 11 9.66 3.76 9.17
N TYR A 12 8.91 2.84 9.77
CA TYR A 12 7.48 2.67 9.51
C TYR A 12 6.72 2.40 10.82
N THR A 13 5.40 2.60 10.79
CA THR A 13 4.52 2.41 11.94
C THR A 13 3.50 1.33 11.62
N LEU A 14 3.35 0.38 12.53
CA LEU A 14 2.32 -0.66 12.45
C LEU A 14 0.96 -0.08 12.82
N SER A 15 -0.11 -0.67 12.29
CA SER A 15 -1.44 -0.37 12.76
C SER A 15 -1.56 -0.70 14.26
N PRO A 16 -2.36 0.01 15.06
CA PRO A 16 -2.48 -0.23 16.50
C PRO A 16 -2.94 -1.64 16.89
N ARG A 17 -3.41 -2.43 15.92
CA ARG A 17 -3.94 -3.77 16.12
C ARG A 17 -3.05 -4.85 15.53
N ASP A 18 -1.92 -4.53 14.93
CA ASP A 18 -1.07 -5.49 14.25
C ASP A 18 0.32 -5.55 14.88
N THR A 19 0.88 -6.75 14.97
CA THR A 19 2.29 -6.93 15.35
C THR A 19 2.91 -8.18 14.71
N VAL A 20 4.24 -8.29 14.81
CA VAL A 20 4.99 -9.51 14.50
C VAL A 20 5.47 -10.09 15.84
N ASN A 21 5.15 -11.35 16.11
CA ASN A 21 5.46 -12.03 17.36
C ASN A 21 6.96 -12.37 17.42
N CYS A 22 7.75 -11.36 17.76
CA CYS A 22 9.19 -11.44 17.89
C CYS A 22 9.60 -10.77 19.21
N PHE A 23 10.11 -11.60 20.13
CA PHE A 23 10.58 -11.18 21.45
C PHE A 23 11.99 -10.57 21.42
N GLU A 24 12.60 -10.47 20.24
CA GLU A 24 13.88 -9.81 20.03
C GLU A 24 13.67 -8.33 19.66
N SER A 25 14.63 -7.47 20.01
CA SER A 25 14.62 -6.06 19.59
C SER A 25 15.18 -5.85 18.17
N SER A 26 15.88 -6.86 17.63
CA SER A 26 16.41 -6.87 16.27
C SER A 26 16.38 -8.28 15.69
N LEU A 27 15.89 -8.40 14.47
CA LEU A 27 15.80 -9.64 13.70
C LEU A 27 16.59 -9.48 12.40
N LYS A 28 17.48 -10.42 12.08
CA LYS A 28 18.17 -10.47 10.78
C LYS A 28 17.20 -11.00 9.72
N LEU A 29 17.08 -10.30 8.60
CA LEU A 29 16.26 -10.72 7.48
C LEU A 29 17.11 -11.40 6.39
N PRO A 30 16.53 -12.33 5.61
CA PRO A 30 17.17 -12.85 4.40
C PRO A 30 17.57 -11.73 3.44
N THR A 31 18.69 -11.89 2.75
CA THR A 31 19.24 -10.95 1.76
C THR A 31 19.58 -11.67 0.47
N THR A 32 19.62 -10.94 -0.64
CA THR A 32 20.00 -11.49 -1.96
C THR A 32 21.49 -11.86 -2.04
N GLU A 33 22.33 -11.21 -1.24
CA GLU A 33 23.77 -11.41 -1.20
C GLU A 33 24.26 -11.53 0.25
N SER A 34 25.27 -12.38 0.47
CA SER A 34 25.86 -12.63 1.80
C SER A 34 26.55 -11.42 2.42
N ASP A 35 26.96 -10.47 1.56
CA ASP A 35 27.74 -9.30 1.92
C ASP A 35 26.90 -8.14 2.45
N TYR A 36 25.59 -8.18 2.27
CA TYR A 36 24.67 -7.16 2.75
C TYR A 36 24.03 -7.60 4.06
N GLU A 37 23.79 -6.61 4.92
CA GLU A 37 23.08 -6.81 6.16
C GLU A 37 21.74 -6.09 6.10
N VAL A 38 20.64 -6.83 6.22
CA VAL A 38 19.31 -6.26 6.40
C VAL A 38 18.71 -6.78 7.70
N LYS A 39 18.22 -5.86 8.52
CA LYS A 39 17.67 -6.14 9.85
C LYS A 39 16.36 -5.40 10.03
N LEU A 40 15.39 -6.08 10.63
CA LEU A 40 14.22 -5.46 11.23
C LEU A 40 14.54 -5.12 12.69
N LYS A 41 14.20 -3.93 13.16
CA LYS A 41 14.46 -3.46 14.52
C LYS A 41 13.24 -2.77 15.11
N ALA A 42 13.06 -2.87 16.42
CA ALA A 42 12.19 -1.96 17.15
C ALA A 42 12.78 -0.53 17.10
N ASN A 43 11.93 0.48 16.98
CA ASN A 43 12.35 1.90 17.06
C ASN A 43 12.47 2.40 18.52
N SER A 44 12.60 1.48 19.47
CA SER A 44 12.71 1.71 20.92
C SER A 44 13.47 0.55 21.56
N ASP A 45 13.77 0.65 22.87
CA ASP A 45 14.43 -0.43 23.63
C ASP A 45 13.50 -1.63 23.91
N LYS A 46 12.34 -1.69 23.25
CA LYS A 46 11.37 -2.78 23.34
C LYS A 46 11.67 -3.90 22.36
N THR A 47 10.93 -5.00 22.50
CA THR A 47 10.88 -6.06 21.48
C THR A 47 10.13 -5.57 20.24
N ILE A 48 10.33 -6.23 19.10
CA ILE A 48 9.57 -5.96 17.87
C ILE A 48 8.07 -6.11 18.12
N GLU A 49 7.65 -7.13 18.88
CA GLU A 49 6.23 -7.36 19.19
C GLU A 49 5.58 -6.20 19.96
N ALA A 50 6.33 -5.57 20.87
CA ALA A 50 5.84 -4.52 21.76
C ALA A 50 6.06 -3.09 21.22
N SER A 51 6.58 -2.95 19.99
CA SER A 51 6.88 -1.67 19.36
C SER A 51 5.86 -1.38 18.26
N GLY A 52 5.17 -0.23 18.34
CA GLY A 52 4.28 0.22 17.27
C GLY A 52 5.06 0.81 16.09
N SER A 53 6.27 1.31 16.31
CA SER A 53 7.20 1.77 15.28
C SER A 53 8.37 0.81 15.10
N LEU A 54 8.65 0.45 13.84
CA LEU A 54 9.73 -0.44 13.44
C LEU A 54 10.65 0.23 12.43
N VAL A 55 11.87 -0.31 12.33
CA VAL A 55 12.91 0.15 11.44
C VAL A 55 13.44 -1.02 10.61
N LEU A 56 13.35 -0.91 9.29
CA LEU A 56 14.11 -1.74 8.37
C LEU A 56 15.44 -1.05 8.11
N HIS A 57 16.52 -1.65 8.59
CA HIS A 57 17.88 -1.13 8.46
C HIS A 57 18.69 -2.02 7.53
N GLY A 58 19.29 -1.40 6.52
CA GLY A 58 20.22 -2.03 5.61
C GLY A 58 21.62 -1.45 5.73
N ALA A 59 22.67 -2.25 5.51
CA ALA A 59 24.04 -1.75 5.38
C ALA A 59 24.89 -2.59 4.41
N GLY A 60 25.94 -1.96 3.87
CA GLY A 60 26.99 -2.64 3.10
C GLY A 60 27.19 -2.14 1.67
N TRP A 61 26.70 -0.94 1.32
CA TRP A 61 26.82 -0.37 -0.03
C TRP A 61 28.01 0.56 -0.18
N ALA A 62 28.55 0.61 -1.39
CA ALA A 62 29.70 1.44 -1.71
C ALA A 62 29.31 2.90 -1.99
N THR A 63 28.08 3.13 -2.45
CA THR A 63 27.58 4.46 -2.82
C THR A 63 26.20 4.75 -2.21
N PRO A 64 25.83 6.03 -2.04
CA PRO A 64 24.49 6.38 -1.57
C PRO A 64 23.40 5.98 -2.57
N GLU A 65 23.68 6.01 -3.88
CA GLU A 65 22.72 5.60 -4.92
C GLU A 65 22.41 4.10 -4.86
N GLU A 66 23.42 3.27 -4.57
CA GLU A 66 23.22 1.84 -4.32
C GLU A 66 22.36 1.62 -3.07
N ALA A 67 22.66 2.32 -1.98
CA ALA A 67 21.88 2.23 -0.75
C ALA A 67 20.42 2.69 -0.94
N GLU A 68 20.19 3.73 -1.76
CA GLU A 68 18.84 4.20 -2.12
C GLU A 68 18.08 3.17 -2.96
N HIS A 69 18.72 2.64 -4.01
CA HIS A 69 18.14 1.61 -4.86
C HIS A 69 17.72 0.37 -4.06
N PHE A 70 18.64 -0.16 -3.24
CA PHE A 70 18.34 -1.31 -2.39
C PHE A 70 17.36 -0.97 -1.26
N GLY A 71 17.41 0.25 -0.72
CA GLY A 71 16.43 0.74 0.24
C GLY A 71 15.01 0.69 -0.30
N HIS A 72 14.79 1.16 -1.52
CA HIS A 72 13.50 1.04 -2.21
C HIS A 72 13.13 -0.41 -2.53
N PHE A 73 14.09 -1.22 -2.98
CA PHE A 73 13.86 -2.65 -3.25
C PHE A 73 13.36 -3.40 -2.01
N TYR A 74 14.04 -3.26 -0.87
CA TYR A 74 13.65 -3.93 0.37
C TYR A 74 12.37 -3.33 0.98
N ALA A 75 12.10 -2.03 0.76
CA ALA A 75 10.82 -1.42 1.09
C ALA A 75 9.67 -2.08 0.31
N ASP A 76 9.85 -2.34 -0.98
CA ASP A 76 8.85 -2.99 -1.84
C ASP A 76 8.63 -4.46 -1.43
N VAL A 77 9.70 -5.18 -1.09
CA VAL A 77 9.63 -6.55 -0.54
C VAL A 77 8.82 -6.56 0.76
N LEU A 78 9.11 -5.63 1.67
CA LEU A 78 8.40 -5.51 2.95
C LEU A 78 6.94 -5.12 2.74
N ALA A 79 6.64 -4.15 1.87
CA ALA A 79 5.28 -3.73 1.57
C ALA A 79 4.42 -4.88 1.01
N ARG A 80 4.97 -5.70 0.10
CA ARG A 80 4.31 -6.91 -0.42
C ARG A 80 4.09 -7.96 0.66
N THR A 81 5.06 -8.14 1.54
CA THR A 81 4.98 -9.06 2.68
C THR A 81 3.83 -8.64 3.62
N CYS A 82 3.80 -7.36 4.02
CA CYS A 82 2.74 -6.80 4.85
C CYS A 82 1.38 -6.91 4.18
N ALA A 83 1.27 -6.59 2.88
CA ALA A 83 0.02 -6.73 2.14
C ALA A 83 -0.49 -8.17 2.14
N ARG A 84 0.38 -9.16 1.90
CA ARG A 84 0.02 -10.59 1.90
C ARG A 84 -0.44 -11.08 3.28
N LEU A 85 0.19 -10.56 4.34
CA LEU A 85 -0.13 -10.91 5.73
C LEU A 85 -1.26 -10.05 6.32
N LYS A 86 -1.75 -9.06 5.58
CA LYS A 86 -2.76 -8.08 6.02
C LYS A 86 -2.32 -7.31 7.26
N LEU A 87 -1.04 -6.95 7.27
CA LEU A 87 -0.46 -6.08 8.28
C LEU A 87 -0.57 -4.64 7.80
N GLY A 88 -1.32 -3.81 8.54
CA GLY A 88 -1.41 -2.39 8.25
C GLY A 88 -0.10 -1.67 8.61
N VAL A 89 0.51 -0.97 7.65
CA VAL A 89 1.79 -0.28 7.86
C VAL A 89 1.83 1.11 7.24
N ASP A 90 2.27 2.12 7.98
CA ASP A 90 2.56 3.46 7.46
C ASP A 90 4.07 3.60 7.21
N PHE A 91 4.46 3.65 5.95
CA PHE A 91 5.85 3.86 5.52
C PHE A 91 6.26 5.34 5.49
N GLY A 92 5.36 6.26 5.83
CA GLY A 92 5.67 7.69 5.89
C GLY A 92 5.70 8.41 4.55
N ASP A 93 5.15 7.81 3.49
CA ASP A 93 5.05 8.42 2.15
C ASP A 93 4.36 9.81 2.16
N ARG A 94 3.48 10.03 3.14
CA ARG A 94 2.74 11.29 3.35
C ARG A 94 3.07 12.01 4.65
N ALA A 95 4.05 11.53 5.40
CA ALA A 95 4.48 12.24 6.59
C ALA A 95 5.10 13.58 6.22
N ALA A 96 4.95 14.56 7.11
CA ALA A 96 5.72 15.79 7.00
C ALA A 96 7.20 15.41 6.93
N LYS A 97 7.87 15.80 5.83
CA LYS A 97 9.29 15.54 5.63
C LYS A 97 10.09 16.40 6.60
N GLY A 98 10.30 15.90 7.82
CA GLY A 98 11.13 16.51 8.85
C GLY A 98 10.44 17.62 9.65
N GLY A 99 10.43 17.45 10.97
CA GLY A 99 10.14 18.52 11.91
C GLY A 99 11.27 19.56 11.90
N TRP A 100 10.85 20.81 11.96
CA TRP A 100 11.51 22.10 12.26
C TRP A 100 12.73 22.19 13.21
N LEU A 101 13.44 21.11 13.54
CA LEU A 101 14.73 21.26 14.24
C LEU A 101 15.68 22.01 13.30
N ALA A 102 15.87 23.30 13.61
CA ALA A 102 16.75 24.18 12.87
C ALA A 102 18.12 23.52 12.74
N LYS A 103 18.69 23.58 11.54
CA LYS A 103 20.04 23.06 11.22
C LYS A 103 21.09 23.46 12.28
N GLU A 104 20.92 24.64 12.88
CA GLU A 104 21.68 25.20 13.99
C GLU A 104 21.73 24.31 15.26
N VAL A 105 20.64 23.61 15.60
CA VAL A 105 20.57 22.70 16.76
C VAL A 105 21.31 21.39 16.48
N SER A 106 21.17 20.86 15.26
CA SER A 106 21.88 19.65 14.83
C SER A 106 23.39 19.91 14.69
N ASP A 107 23.78 21.09 14.21
CA ASP A 107 25.17 21.51 14.06
C ASP A 107 25.83 21.75 15.44
N ASP A 108 25.14 22.42 16.38
CA ASP A 108 25.64 22.65 17.76
C ASP A 108 25.76 21.32 18.55
N PHE A 109 24.81 20.39 18.42
CA PHE A 109 24.92 19.06 19.05
C PHE A 109 26.07 18.23 18.47
N SER A 110 26.25 18.27 17.14
CA SER A 110 27.32 17.55 16.45
C SER A 110 28.70 18.09 16.84
N GLN A 111 28.82 19.41 16.98
CA GLN A 111 30.05 20.06 17.46
C GLN A 111 30.37 19.71 18.93
N ARG A 112 29.36 19.62 19.80
CA ARG A 112 29.56 19.32 21.23
C ARG A 112 29.86 17.86 21.54
N THR A 113 29.31 16.92 20.76
CA THR A 113 29.39 15.48 21.06
C THR A 113 30.32 14.71 20.12
N GLY A 114 30.78 15.33 19.02
CA GLY A 114 31.55 14.66 17.97
C GLY A 114 30.76 13.61 17.19
N ARG A 115 29.42 13.56 17.37
CA ARG A 115 28.51 12.62 16.73
C ARG A 115 27.57 13.35 15.78
N LEU A 116 27.47 12.87 14.55
CA LEU A 116 26.56 13.44 13.55
C LEU A 116 25.10 13.26 14.01
N MET A 117 24.38 14.36 14.21
CA MET A 117 22.94 14.33 14.50
C MET A 117 22.14 14.39 13.20
N LEU A 118 21.55 13.27 12.81
CA LEU A 118 20.66 13.21 11.65
C LEU A 118 19.20 13.35 12.09
N THR A 119 18.43 14.17 11.39
CA THR A 119 16.98 14.31 11.63
C THR A 119 16.28 13.00 11.28
N ASP A 120 15.55 12.43 12.24
CA ASP A 120 14.77 11.20 12.01
C ASP A 120 13.60 11.47 11.05
N VAL A 121 13.68 10.89 9.85
CA VAL A 121 12.63 10.96 8.82
C VAL A 121 11.71 9.73 8.95
N HIS A 122 10.39 9.94 8.85
CA HIS A 122 9.46 8.82 8.64
C HIS A 122 9.54 8.42 7.17
N GLY A 123 9.86 7.16 6.88
CA GLY A 123 10.23 6.71 5.55
C GLY A 123 11.72 6.41 5.37
N LEU A 124 12.13 6.29 4.11
CA LEU A 124 13.47 5.89 3.70
C LEU A 124 14.46 7.04 3.87
N MET A 125 15.62 6.72 4.45
CA MET A 125 16.71 7.63 4.71
C MET A 125 18.04 6.94 4.41
N ILE A 126 18.93 7.63 3.69
CA ILE A 126 20.26 7.13 3.32
C ILE A 126 21.32 7.91 4.09
N TYR A 127 22.34 7.22 4.61
CA TYR A 127 23.42 7.84 5.37
C TYR A 127 24.72 7.03 5.32
N GLU A 128 25.82 7.72 5.63
CA GLU A 128 27.15 7.12 5.76
C GLU A 128 27.38 6.61 7.20
N ARG A 129 27.98 5.42 7.35
CA ARG A 129 28.14 4.66 8.60
C ARG A 129 29.20 5.20 9.56
N THR A 130 29.78 6.35 9.29
CA THR A 130 30.85 6.93 10.13
C THR A 130 30.40 7.26 11.56
N ASN A 131 29.09 7.26 11.87
CA ASN A 131 28.57 7.24 13.25
C ASN A 131 27.11 6.68 13.32
N PRO A 132 26.77 5.76 14.24
CA PRO A 132 25.39 5.29 14.41
C PRO A 132 24.53 6.36 15.12
N PRO A 133 23.36 6.74 14.56
CA PRO A 133 22.45 7.67 15.22
C PRO A 133 21.75 7.01 16.42
N VAL A 134 21.59 7.76 17.53
CA VAL A 134 20.79 7.37 18.69
C VAL A 134 19.42 8.02 18.54
N LEU A 135 18.35 7.23 18.56
CA LEU A 135 16.98 7.68 18.34
C LEU A 135 16.07 7.16 19.47
N HIS A 136 15.29 8.06 20.07
CA HIS A 136 14.33 7.76 21.12
C HIS A 136 12.90 7.95 20.62
N SER A 137 12.02 6.98 20.86
CA SER A 137 10.58 7.13 20.65
C SER A 137 9.79 6.44 21.78
N SER A 138 8.67 7.05 22.20
CA SER A 138 7.77 6.51 23.23
C SER A 138 6.40 6.26 22.64
N GLU A 139 5.88 5.04 22.77
CA GLU A 139 4.54 4.68 22.28
C GLU A 139 3.75 3.84 23.31
N PRO A 140 2.43 4.06 23.42
CA PRO A 140 1.54 3.29 24.29
C PRO A 140 1.29 1.87 23.76
N VAL A 141 1.14 0.90 24.66
CA VAL A 141 0.89 -0.51 24.34
C VAL A 141 -0.62 -0.76 24.22
N SER A 142 -1.04 -1.42 23.14
CA SER A 142 -2.43 -1.82 22.86
C SER A 142 -2.52 -3.34 22.74
N LEU A 143 -3.71 -3.93 22.88
CA LEU A 143 -3.95 -5.33 22.50
C LEU A 143 -3.81 -5.48 20.98
N VAL A 144 -2.87 -6.31 20.54
CA VAL A 144 -2.47 -6.49 19.14
C VAL A 144 -2.74 -7.92 18.65
N GLN A 145 -3.13 -8.05 17.39
CA GLN A 145 -3.16 -9.28 16.62
C GLN A 145 -1.73 -9.59 16.16
N GLY A 146 -1.19 -10.67 16.70
CA GLY A 146 0.16 -11.12 16.42
C GLY A 146 0.29 -12.04 15.21
N ILE A 147 1.18 -11.70 14.27
CA ILE A 147 1.60 -12.62 13.21
C ILE A 147 2.79 -13.44 13.69
N ASN A 148 2.70 -14.77 13.53
CA ASN A 148 3.81 -15.67 13.81
C ASN A 148 5.07 -15.32 12.97
N LEU A 149 6.23 -15.32 13.62
CA LEU A 149 7.50 -14.92 13.02
C LEU A 149 7.92 -15.80 11.83
N ASP A 150 7.80 -17.12 11.95
CA ASP A 150 8.17 -18.05 10.86
C ASP A 150 7.32 -17.80 9.62
N ARG A 151 6.03 -17.52 9.83
CA ARG A 151 5.14 -17.12 8.74
C ARG A 151 5.56 -15.79 8.11
N PHE A 152 5.93 -14.80 8.92
CA PHE A 152 6.44 -13.53 8.40
C PHE A 152 7.69 -13.75 7.54
N LEU A 153 8.67 -14.50 8.05
CA LEU A 153 9.92 -14.80 7.35
C LEU A 153 9.68 -15.61 6.07
N SER A 154 8.76 -16.59 6.08
CA SER A 154 8.42 -17.39 4.89
C SER A 154 7.83 -16.54 3.76
N VAL A 155 6.91 -15.62 4.07
CA VAL A 155 6.35 -14.70 3.07
C VAL A 155 7.41 -13.69 2.61
N TYR A 156 8.22 -13.16 3.53
CA TYR A 156 9.30 -12.23 3.21
C TYR A 156 10.32 -12.85 2.25
N ASP A 157 10.80 -14.05 2.56
CA ASP A 157 11.75 -14.79 1.72
C ASP A 157 11.17 -15.09 0.34
N SER A 158 9.89 -15.46 0.27
CA SER A 158 9.20 -15.66 -1.02
C SER A 158 9.04 -14.36 -1.82
N ALA A 159 8.78 -13.23 -1.15
CA ALA A 159 8.72 -11.92 -1.78
C ALA A 159 10.08 -11.47 -2.31
N LEU A 160 11.16 -11.80 -1.57
CA LEU A 160 12.55 -11.55 -1.94
C LEU A 160 12.96 -12.39 -3.16
N GLY A 161 12.62 -13.68 -3.19
CA GLY A 161 12.89 -14.60 -4.28
C GLY A 161 12.05 -14.37 -5.54
N ARG A 162 11.02 -13.53 -5.46
CA ARG A 162 10.15 -13.12 -6.58
C ARG A 162 10.19 -11.59 -6.73
N PRO A 163 11.34 -11.02 -7.10
CA PRO A 163 11.49 -9.59 -7.22
C PRO A 163 10.61 -9.07 -8.35
N ARG A 164 9.86 -8.00 -8.07
CA ARG A 164 9.12 -7.25 -9.09
C ARG A 164 9.00 -5.80 -8.67
N GLU A 165 8.97 -4.91 -9.66
CA GLU A 165 8.68 -3.51 -9.41
C GLU A 165 7.20 -3.33 -9.06
N ILE A 166 6.94 -2.46 -8.08
CA ILE A 166 5.60 -2.01 -7.73
C ILE A 166 5.25 -0.80 -8.60
N SER A 167 4.20 -0.94 -9.41
CA SER A 167 3.76 0.15 -10.29
C SER A 167 3.21 1.35 -9.50
N LYS A 168 3.07 2.52 -10.13
CA LYS A 168 2.50 3.73 -9.48
C LYS A 168 1.07 3.47 -8.96
N GLU A 169 0.29 2.72 -9.71
CA GLU A 169 -1.06 2.28 -9.34
C GLU A 169 -1.03 1.35 -8.12
N GLU A 170 -0.12 0.38 -8.10
CA GLU A 170 0.04 -0.53 -6.97
C GLU A 170 0.56 0.18 -5.71
N ARG A 171 1.49 1.14 -5.85
CA ARG A 171 1.93 2.00 -4.73
C ARG A 171 0.77 2.78 -4.14
N THR A 172 -0.07 3.36 -5.00
CA THR A 172 -1.27 4.08 -4.55
C THR A 172 -2.26 3.14 -3.85
N ALA A 173 -2.46 1.94 -4.40
CA ALA A 173 -3.33 0.93 -3.81
C ALA A 173 -2.81 0.41 -2.45
N LEU A 174 -1.49 0.18 -2.32
CA LEU A 174 -0.83 -0.18 -1.06
C LEU A 174 -1.00 0.91 -0.01
N LEU A 175 -0.80 2.18 -0.38
CA LEU A 175 -1.00 3.31 0.52
C LEU A 175 -2.44 3.36 1.03
N LEU A 176 -3.43 3.19 0.16
CA LEU A 176 -4.85 3.19 0.53
C LEU A 176 -5.23 1.94 1.36
N PHE A 177 -4.67 0.78 1.02
CA PHE A 177 -4.83 -0.45 1.78
C PHE A 177 -4.32 -0.27 3.21
N ASN A 178 -3.09 0.20 3.37
CA ASN A 178 -2.48 0.46 4.67
C ASN A 178 -3.22 1.53 5.46
N ALA A 179 -3.60 2.63 4.82
CA ALA A 179 -4.41 3.67 5.45
C ALA A 179 -5.74 3.14 5.98
N SER A 180 -6.30 2.06 5.42
CA SER A 180 -7.58 1.49 5.86
C SER A 180 -7.54 0.86 7.26
N PHE A 181 -6.35 0.61 7.83
CA PHE A 181 -6.18 0.00 9.15
C PHE A 181 -6.27 1.01 10.31
N PHE A 182 -6.15 2.31 10.03
CA PHE A 182 -6.08 3.37 11.04
C PHE A 182 -7.43 4.04 11.38
N PRO A 183 -8.42 4.15 10.47
CA PRO A 183 -9.74 4.67 10.79
C PRO A 183 -10.53 3.81 11.77
N ASN A 184 -11.27 4.45 12.66
CA ASN A 184 -12.22 3.79 13.56
C ASN A 184 -13.61 3.55 12.93
N SER A 185 -13.92 4.20 11.78
CA SER A 185 -15.23 4.07 11.12
C SER A 185 -15.22 2.94 10.06
N PRO A 186 -16.21 2.03 10.07
CA PRO A 186 -16.36 0.99 9.05
C PRO A 186 -16.47 1.57 7.63
N ASP A 187 -17.22 2.66 7.47
CA ASP A 187 -17.42 3.33 6.18
C ASP A 187 -16.10 3.92 5.65
N GLY A 188 -15.31 4.57 6.51
CA GLY A 188 -14.01 5.12 6.11
C GLY A 188 -13.04 4.04 5.67
N ARG A 189 -12.93 2.95 6.45
CA ARG A 189 -12.13 1.77 6.09
C ARG A 189 -12.60 1.16 4.77
N PHE A 190 -13.91 0.95 4.61
CA PHE A 190 -14.49 0.39 3.39
C PHE A 190 -14.19 1.26 2.16
N MET A 191 -14.34 2.58 2.27
CA MET A 191 -14.06 3.51 1.17
C MET A 191 -12.59 3.51 0.77
N LEU A 192 -11.66 3.49 1.73
CA LEU A 192 -10.23 3.40 1.44
C LEU A 192 -9.87 2.09 0.70
N LEU A 193 -10.44 0.97 1.12
CA LEU A 193 -10.26 -0.32 0.43
C LEU A 193 -10.83 -0.29 -1.00
N MET A 194 -12.02 0.28 -1.19
CA MET A 194 -12.61 0.43 -2.53
C MET A 194 -11.75 1.32 -3.43
N MET A 195 -11.25 2.45 -2.91
CA MET A 195 -10.34 3.33 -3.63
C MET A 195 -9.03 2.61 -3.99
N GLY A 196 -8.54 1.73 -3.10
CA GLY A 196 -7.36 0.90 -3.37
C GLY A 196 -7.56 -0.02 -4.56
N ILE A 197 -8.72 -0.68 -4.68
CA ILE A 197 -9.05 -1.48 -5.87
C ILE A 197 -9.21 -0.58 -7.11
N GLU A 198 -9.87 0.57 -6.98
CA GLU A 198 -10.05 1.53 -8.10
C GLU A 198 -8.71 2.03 -8.64
N ALA A 199 -7.71 2.24 -7.78
CA ALA A 199 -6.36 2.62 -8.19
C ALA A 199 -5.70 1.56 -9.09
N LEU A 200 -6.00 0.27 -8.89
CA LEU A 200 -5.49 -0.84 -9.71
C LEU A 200 -6.23 -0.98 -11.06
N MET A 201 -7.39 -0.33 -11.23
CA MET A 201 -8.19 -0.46 -12.44
C MET A 201 -7.59 0.32 -13.61
N LYS A 202 -7.46 -0.34 -14.76
CA LYS A 202 -7.09 0.29 -16.03
C LYS A 202 -8.24 0.14 -17.02
N LYS A 203 -8.99 1.21 -17.30
CA LYS A 203 -10.08 1.19 -18.28
C LYS A 203 -9.55 0.85 -19.67
N GLN A 204 -10.24 -0.05 -20.36
CA GLN A 204 -9.94 -0.36 -21.76
C GLN A 204 -10.95 0.32 -22.69
N GLU A 205 -10.60 0.41 -23.97
CA GLU A 205 -11.54 0.79 -25.02
C GLU A 205 -12.65 -0.25 -25.14
N GLN A 206 -13.87 0.19 -25.44
CA GLN A 206 -14.95 -0.74 -25.74
C GLN A 206 -14.65 -1.56 -27.01
N PRO A 207 -15.23 -2.76 -27.14
CA PRO A 207 -15.20 -3.53 -28.38
C PRO A 207 -15.65 -2.71 -29.60
N ASP A 208 -15.07 -2.96 -30.77
CA ASP A 208 -15.36 -2.17 -31.99
C ASP A 208 -16.83 -2.11 -32.35
N LYS A 209 -17.57 -3.19 -32.11
CA LYS A 209 -19.03 -3.24 -32.30
C LYS A 209 -19.77 -2.21 -31.44
N ILE A 210 -19.37 -2.06 -30.17
CA ILE A 210 -19.97 -1.08 -29.25
C ILE A 210 -19.53 0.34 -29.62
N LYS A 211 -18.25 0.54 -29.95
CA LYS A 211 -17.75 1.85 -30.42
C LYS A 211 -18.46 2.33 -31.68
N ALA A 212 -18.77 1.44 -32.61
CA ALA A 212 -19.52 1.78 -33.81
C ALA A 212 -20.93 2.30 -33.48
N ILE A 213 -21.65 1.65 -32.56
CA ILE A 213 -22.96 2.10 -32.09
C ILE A 213 -22.86 3.48 -31.43
N ILE A 214 -21.90 3.67 -30.53
CA ILE A 214 -21.71 4.96 -29.82
C ILE A 214 -21.36 6.08 -30.81
N ARG A 215 -20.51 5.79 -31.81
CA ARG A 215 -20.18 6.77 -32.86
C ARG A 215 -21.41 7.13 -33.71
N GLY A 216 -22.31 6.17 -33.97
CA GLY A 216 -23.59 6.45 -34.61
C GLY A 216 -24.45 7.44 -33.80
N PHE A 217 -24.52 7.29 -32.48
CA PHE A 217 -25.20 8.28 -31.63
C PHE A 217 -24.52 9.64 -31.64
N ILE A 218 -23.18 9.68 -31.64
CA ILE A 218 -22.43 10.94 -31.74
C ILE A 218 -22.74 11.65 -33.08
N SER A 219 -22.77 10.92 -34.19
CA SER A 219 -23.16 11.46 -35.50
C SER A 219 -24.59 11.99 -35.50
N ALA A 220 -25.54 11.25 -34.92
CA ALA A 220 -26.93 11.72 -34.80
C ALA A 220 -27.05 13.00 -33.96
N VAL A 221 -26.24 13.15 -32.91
CA VAL A 221 -26.15 14.39 -32.13
C VAL A 221 -25.55 15.52 -32.96
N ASP A 222 -24.58 15.27 -33.84
CA ASP A 222 -23.99 16.28 -34.73
C ASP A 222 -24.93 16.73 -35.85
N GLU A 223 -25.80 15.84 -36.33
CA GLU A 223 -26.73 16.12 -37.42
C GLU A 223 -28.04 16.76 -36.94
N ASN A 224 -28.32 16.76 -35.63
CA ASN A 224 -29.57 17.31 -35.10
C ASN A 224 -29.55 18.86 -35.14
N PRO A 225 -30.44 19.52 -35.92
CA PRO A 225 -30.48 20.97 -36.06
C PRO A 225 -31.10 21.68 -34.85
N ASP A 226 -31.87 20.97 -34.02
CA ASP A 226 -32.60 21.54 -32.89
C ASP A 226 -31.72 21.69 -31.63
N LEU A 227 -30.54 21.06 -31.62
CA LEU A 227 -29.61 21.13 -30.49
C LEU A 227 -28.72 22.38 -30.56
N GLY A 228 -28.74 23.15 -29.47
CA GLY A 228 -27.78 24.24 -29.26
C GLY A 228 -26.34 23.74 -29.14
N THR A 229 -25.37 24.63 -29.37
CA THR A 229 -23.93 24.28 -29.33
C THR A 229 -23.49 23.68 -27.99
N THR A 230 -23.99 24.23 -26.87
CA THR A 230 -23.66 23.74 -25.52
C THR A 230 -24.19 22.33 -25.29
N GLU A 231 -25.49 22.12 -25.55
CA GLU A 231 -26.14 20.81 -25.36
C GLU A 231 -25.50 19.72 -26.25
N ARG A 232 -25.14 20.08 -27.49
CA ARG A 232 -24.41 19.20 -28.40
C ARG A 232 -23.07 18.77 -27.82
N ASN A 233 -22.29 19.71 -27.28
CA ASN A 233 -21.00 19.42 -26.69
C ASN A 233 -21.12 18.56 -25.42
N ASP A 234 -22.09 18.85 -24.56
CA ASP A 234 -22.33 18.07 -23.34
C ASP A 234 -22.73 16.63 -23.66
N LEU A 235 -23.66 16.43 -24.60
CA LEU A 235 -24.07 15.10 -25.05
C LEU A 235 -22.92 14.33 -25.69
N LYS A 236 -22.11 14.98 -26.55
CA LYS A 236 -20.92 14.36 -27.14
C LYS A 236 -19.89 13.97 -26.11
N SER A 237 -19.71 14.79 -25.07
CA SER A 237 -18.81 14.47 -23.96
C SER A 237 -19.28 13.22 -23.20
N ILE A 238 -20.58 13.15 -22.87
CA ILE A 238 -21.18 11.99 -22.20
C ILE A 238 -21.04 10.72 -23.05
N LEU A 239 -21.40 10.78 -24.34
CA LEU A 239 -21.28 9.66 -25.27
C LEU A 239 -19.83 9.27 -25.51
N GLY A 240 -18.92 10.24 -25.60
CA GLY A 240 -17.48 10.02 -25.74
C GLY A 240 -16.92 9.23 -24.56
N ASN A 241 -17.40 9.48 -23.33
CA ASN A 241 -17.01 8.71 -22.16
C ASN A 241 -17.43 7.23 -22.24
N LEU A 242 -18.50 6.90 -22.98
CA LEU A 242 -18.96 5.52 -23.18
C LEU A 242 -18.05 4.72 -24.12
N LEU A 243 -17.16 5.36 -24.88
CA LEU A 243 -16.19 4.67 -25.75
C LEU A 243 -15.18 3.85 -24.95
N LYS A 244 -15.04 4.10 -23.65
CA LYS A 244 -14.22 3.35 -22.71
C LYS A 244 -15.08 2.55 -21.74
N GLU A 245 -14.49 1.52 -21.13
CA GLU A 245 -15.12 0.76 -20.06
C GLU A 245 -15.49 1.66 -18.86
N SER A 246 -16.63 1.36 -18.23
CA SER A 246 -16.95 1.88 -16.90
C SER A 246 -15.98 1.34 -15.84
N PHE A 247 -15.87 2.02 -14.69
CA PHE A 247 -15.10 1.50 -13.55
C PHE A 247 -15.59 0.12 -13.09
N ARG A 248 -16.91 -0.09 -13.08
CA ARG A 248 -17.51 -1.40 -12.76
C ARG A 248 -17.04 -2.49 -13.73
N GLN A 249 -16.98 -2.21 -15.03
CA GLN A 249 -16.45 -3.16 -16.03
C GLN A 249 -14.97 -3.44 -15.82
N ALA A 250 -14.15 -2.39 -15.67
CA ALA A 250 -12.72 -2.52 -15.46
C ALA A 250 -12.39 -3.32 -14.18
N GLY A 251 -13.13 -3.07 -13.09
CA GLY A 251 -12.98 -3.78 -11.82
C GLY A 251 -13.35 -5.26 -11.92
N ARG A 252 -14.44 -5.62 -12.59
CA ARG A 252 -14.81 -7.03 -12.84
C ARG A 252 -13.72 -7.78 -13.58
N ARG A 253 -13.24 -7.20 -14.68
CA ARG A 253 -12.15 -7.77 -15.46
C ARG A 253 -10.87 -7.92 -14.64
N LEU A 254 -10.55 -6.94 -13.79
CA LEU A 254 -9.38 -7.00 -12.90
C LEU A 254 -9.48 -8.19 -11.94
N VAL A 255 -10.58 -8.31 -11.19
CA VAL A 255 -10.72 -9.36 -10.17
C VAL A 255 -10.84 -10.75 -10.79
N GLU A 256 -11.55 -10.90 -11.91
CA GLU A 256 -11.64 -12.17 -12.64
C GLU A 256 -10.26 -12.62 -13.13
N LYS A 257 -9.50 -11.70 -13.73
CA LYS A 257 -8.18 -12.00 -14.29
C LYS A 257 -7.16 -12.35 -13.21
N LYS A 258 -7.19 -11.67 -12.06
CA LYS A 258 -6.15 -11.78 -11.03
C LYS A 258 -6.46 -12.80 -9.93
N LEU A 259 -7.73 -13.00 -9.59
CA LEU A 259 -8.12 -13.81 -8.43
C LEU A 259 -8.73 -15.17 -8.81
N GLY A 260 -9.06 -15.38 -10.08
CA GLY A 260 -9.56 -16.67 -10.58
C GLY A 260 -10.78 -17.17 -9.79
N ALA A 261 -10.69 -18.39 -9.27
CA ALA A 261 -11.78 -19.07 -8.56
C ALA A 261 -11.91 -18.70 -7.07
N ARG A 262 -11.12 -17.74 -6.57
CA ARG A 262 -11.21 -17.31 -5.16
C ARG A 262 -12.59 -16.77 -4.81
N LYS A 263 -12.99 -17.02 -3.57
CA LYS A 263 -14.28 -16.59 -3.02
C LYS A 263 -14.12 -15.64 -1.85
N TYR A 264 -15.06 -14.72 -1.74
CA TYR A 264 -15.16 -13.74 -0.67
C TYR A 264 -16.62 -13.65 -0.26
N LYS A 265 -16.93 -13.87 1.03
CA LYS A 265 -18.32 -13.94 1.53
C LYS A 265 -19.13 -15.00 0.76
N GLU A 266 -18.55 -16.17 0.49
CA GLU A 266 -19.10 -17.26 -0.32
C GLU A 266 -19.44 -16.92 -1.79
N MET A 267 -19.16 -15.70 -2.23
CA MET A 267 -19.34 -15.23 -3.60
C MET A 267 -18.05 -15.39 -4.38
N SER A 268 -18.13 -15.56 -5.70
CA SER A 268 -16.96 -15.41 -6.56
C SER A 268 -16.34 -14.01 -6.43
N ALA A 269 -15.06 -13.85 -6.78
CA ALA A 269 -14.39 -12.56 -6.77
C ALA A 269 -15.17 -11.47 -7.56
N ARG A 270 -15.75 -11.86 -8.71
CA ARG A 270 -16.57 -10.97 -9.54
C ARG A 270 -17.83 -10.51 -8.81
N GLU A 271 -18.62 -11.46 -8.29
CA GLU A 271 -19.89 -11.17 -7.60
C GLU A 271 -19.66 -10.33 -6.34
N PHE A 272 -18.62 -10.66 -5.57
CA PHE A 272 -18.28 -9.91 -4.37
C PHE A 272 -17.83 -8.48 -4.71
N PHE A 273 -17.03 -8.29 -5.76
CA PHE A 273 -16.67 -6.95 -6.21
C PHE A 273 -17.90 -6.14 -6.64
N GLU A 274 -18.82 -6.74 -7.40
CA GLU A 274 -20.07 -6.07 -7.79
C GLU A 274 -20.91 -5.67 -6.56
N TYR A 275 -21.02 -6.56 -5.58
CA TYR A 275 -21.68 -6.28 -4.31
C TYR A 275 -21.05 -5.08 -3.58
N CYS A 276 -19.72 -5.04 -3.46
CA CYS A 276 -19.01 -3.91 -2.85
C CYS A 276 -19.15 -2.62 -3.67
N TYR A 277 -19.15 -2.69 -5.00
CA TYR A 277 -19.34 -1.52 -5.86
C TYR A 277 -20.75 -0.91 -5.68
N ASP A 278 -21.78 -1.75 -5.57
CA ASP A 278 -23.14 -1.31 -5.29
C ASP A 278 -23.26 -0.73 -3.87
N LEU A 279 -22.57 -1.32 -2.89
CA LEU A 279 -22.52 -0.82 -1.52
C LEU A 279 -21.86 0.57 -1.45
N ARG A 280 -20.71 0.75 -2.11
CA ARG A 280 -20.05 2.05 -2.29
C ARG A 280 -20.99 3.07 -2.92
N SER A 281 -21.68 2.69 -3.99
CA SER A 281 -22.62 3.58 -4.68
C SER A 281 -23.71 4.09 -3.74
N LYS A 282 -24.30 3.21 -2.91
CA LYS A 282 -25.30 3.61 -1.91
C LYS A 282 -24.74 4.57 -0.87
N LEU A 283 -23.53 4.32 -0.36
CA LEU A 283 -22.87 5.17 0.63
C LEU A 283 -22.53 6.56 0.08
N VAL A 284 -21.95 6.63 -1.11
CA VAL A 284 -21.49 7.90 -1.71
C VAL A 284 -22.66 8.75 -2.22
N HIS A 285 -23.70 8.13 -2.78
CA HIS A 285 -24.83 8.86 -3.37
C HIS A 285 -26.03 8.99 -2.43
N GLY A 286 -25.92 8.56 -1.17
CA GLY A 286 -26.96 8.75 -0.16
C GLY A 286 -28.27 8.01 -0.47
N LYS A 287 -28.21 6.85 -1.15
CA LYS A 287 -29.42 6.11 -1.53
C LYS A 287 -30.07 5.51 -0.28
N VAL A 288 -31.35 5.79 -0.07
CA VAL A 288 -32.14 5.29 1.08
C VAL A 288 -32.78 3.92 0.75
N PRO A 289 -32.77 2.94 1.68
CA PRO A 289 -32.11 2.99 2.98
C PRO A 289 -30.58 2.92 2.83
N LEU A 290 -29.88 3.69 3.68
CA LEU A 290 -28.43 3.59 3.77
C LEU A 290 -28.04 2.18 4.25
N PRO A 291 -26.90 1.65 3.78
CA PRO A 291 -26.38 0.40 4.30
C PRO A 291 -26.15 0.44 5.81
N SER A 292 -26.37 -0.67 6.49
CA SER A 292 -26.12 -0.75 7.93
C SER A 292 -24.62 -0.78 8.23
N ARG A 293 -24.24 -0.30 9.41
CA ARG A 293 -22.86 -0.38 9.91
C ARG A 293 -22.29 -1.80 9.83
N ASP A 294 -23.09 -2.80 10.20
CA ASP A 294 -22.66 -4.20 10.22
C ASP A 294 -22.48 -4.75 8.81
N GLU A 295 -23.36 -4.38 7.87
CA GLU A 295 -23.21 -4.73 6.45
C GLU A 295 -21.87 -4.21 5.90
N VAL A 296 -21.58 -2.93 6.13
CA VAL A 296 -20.34 -2.30 5.68
C VAL A 296 -19.13 -2.91 6.38
N SER A 297 -19.22 -3.19 7.67
CA SER A 297 -18.11 -3.79 8.42
C SER A 297 -17.77 -5.20 7.94
N VAL A 298 -18.77 -6.04 7.66
CA VAL A 298 -18.55 -7.39 7.11
C VAL A 298 -17.97 -7.31 5.70
N ALA A 299 -18.48 -6.40 4.87
CA ALA A 299 -17.96 -6.17 3.53
C ALA A 299 -16.49 -5.73 3.58
N ALA A 300 -16.13 -4.79 4.47
CA ALA A 300 -14.77 -4.28 4.61
C ALA A 300 -13.75 -5.38 4.94
N VAL A 301 -14.07 -6.31 5.85
CA VAL A 301 -13.17 -7.43 6.21
C VAL A 301 -12.87 -8.31 5.00
N LYS A 302 -13.90 -8.63 4.20
CA LYS A 302 -13.73 -9.48 3.01
C LYS A 302 -13.09 -8.71 1.85
N LEU A 303 -13.33 -7.41 1.76
CA LEU A 303 -12.70 -6.52 0.79
C LEU A 303 -11.21 -6.31 1.08
N GLU A 304 -10.81 -6.24 2.36
CA GLU A 304 -9.40 -6.25 2.76
C GLU A 304 -8.71 -7.52 2.26
N ALA A 305 -9.33 -8.68 2.45
CA ALA A 305 -8.79 -9.94 1.93
C ALA A 305 -8.64 -9.92 0.40
N MET A 306 -9.64 -9.39 -0.31
CA MET A 306 -9.59 -9.26 -1.77
C MET A 306 -8.47 -8.31 -2.23
N LEU A 307 -8.35 -7.13 -1.64
CA LEU A 307 -7.32 -6.16 -2.01
C LEU A 307 -5.92 -6.67 -1.64
N SER A 308 -5.76 -7.31 -0.49
CA SER A 308 -4.53 -8.02 -0.10
C SER A 308 -4.12 -9.04 -1.16
N ASP A 309 -5.05 -9.88 -1.62
CA ASP A 309 -4.78 -10.89 -2.66
C ASP A 309 -4.45 -10.25 -4.04
N LEU A 310 -5.07 -9.10 -4.37
CA LEU A 310 -4.74 -8.34 -5.59
C LEU A 310 -3.33 -7.72 -5.55
N LEU A 311 -2.92 -7.21 -4.39
CA LEU A 311 -1.61 -6.59 -4.18
C LEU A 311 -0.47 -7.64 -4.10
N SER A 312 -0.81 -8.86 -3.69
CA SER A 312 0.13 -9.96 -3.47
C SER A 312 -0.15 -11.19 -4.34
N THR A 313 -0.67 -10.98 -5.56
CA THR A 313 -1.11 -12.08 -6.45
C THR A 313 -0.01 -13.13 -6.70
N ASP A 314 1.24 -12.69 -6.74
CA ASP A 314 2.43 -13.50 -6.94
C ASP A 314 2.94 -14.21 -5.67
N LEU A 315 2.25 -14.04 -4.53
CA LEU A 315 2.54 -14.67 -3.23
C LEU A 315 1.33 -15.46 -2.69
N LEU A 316 0.30 -15.69 -3.51
CA LEU A 316 -0.95 -16.34 -3.09
C LEU A 316 -0.79 -17.82 -2.73
N ASP A 317 0.26 -18.46 -3.24
CA ASP A 317 0.68 -19.83 -2.94
C ASP A 317 1.50 -19.93 -1.65
N VAL A 318 1.90 -18.79 -1.06
CA VAL A 318 2.72 -18.73 0.15
C VAL A 318 1.88 -18.27 1.33
N GLY A 319 1.93 -19.02 2.44
CA GLY A 319 1.04 -18.85 3.59
C GLY A 319 -0.28 -19.62 3.44
N PRO A 320 -1.12 -19.70 4.49
CA PRO A 320 -2.30 -20.56 4.44
C PRO A 320 -3.25 -20.15 3.32
N GLN A 321 -3.71 -21.17 2.57
CA GLN A 321 -5.02 -21.17 1.94
C GLN A 321 -6.08 -20.99 3.04
N PRO A 322 -7.18 -20.27 2.75
CA PRO A 322 -8.17 -19.84 3.73
C PRO A 322 -8.67 -20.94 4.67
#